data_AF-A0A497MI77-F1
#
_entry.id   AF-A0A497MI77-F1
#
_cell.length_a   1.000
_cell.length_b   1.000
_cell.length_c   1.000
_cell.angle_alpha   90.00
_cell.angle_beta   90.00
_cell.angle_gamma   90.00
#
_symmetry.space_group_name_H-M   'P 1'
#
loop_
_entity.id
_entity.type
_entity.pdbx_description
1 polymer ?
#
loop_
_entity_poly.entity_id
_entity_poly.type
_entity_poly.pdbx_seq_one_letter_code
_entity_poly.pdbx_strand_id
1 'polypeptide(L)'
;MAQKLGLALVAGFVTAAVIDFVVLLTTGMSAAVLLSSFLGGLVAGSFFIEPIKGGGKAGITIALVDALLVRPSIAMLLYQMGVILLPEEPLPGTELSNIPFLIVAMLVSLAIELSIGFGGGFVGAYLRKTLAPVKPRVTPGVCPYCGAKVPPEAVYCPYCGAKLKEA
;
A
#
# COMPACT_ATOMS: atom_id res chain seq x y z
N MET A 1 7.55 -15.84 -8.46
CA MET A 1 6.59 -14.72 -8.59
C MET A 1 5.56 -14.73 -7.46
N ALA A 2 4.92 -15.88 -7.16
CA ALA A 2 3.93 -16.02 -6.09
C ALA A 2 4.40 -15.59 -4.69
N GLN A 3 5.64 -15.91 -4.30
CA GLN A 3 6.19 -15.54 -2.98
C GLN A 3 6.25 -14.02 -2.74
N LYS A 4 6.54 -13.23 -3.78
CA LYS A 4 6.57 -11.75 -3.67
C LYS A 4 5.17 -11.17 -3.57
N LEU A 5 4.19 -11.77 -4.25
CA LEU A 5 2.79 -11.36 -4.17
C LEU A 5 2.22 -11.65 -2.77
N GLY A 6 2.46 -12.84 -2.23
CA GLY A 6 2.02 -13.19 -0.87
C GLY A 6 2.57 -12.23 0.18
N LEU A 7 3.88 -11.93 0.12
CA LEU A 7 4.49 -10.99 1.06
C LEU A 7 3.92 -9.57 0.93
N ALA A 8 3.69 -9.10 -0.29
CA ALA A 8 3.10 -7.78 -0.53
C ALA A 8 1.69 -7.66 0.06
N LEU A 9 0.87 -8.70 -0.14
CA LEU A 9 -0.50 -8.73 0.39
C LEU A 9 -0.52 -8.80 1.91
N VAL A 10 0.32 -9.64 2.52
CA VAL A 10 0.43 -9.72 3.98
C VAL A 10 0.89 -8.39 4.57
N ALA A 11 1.92 -7.76 3.99
CA ALA A 11 2.43 -6.48 4.48
C ALA A 11 1.36 -5.37 4.38
N GLY A 12 0.67 -5.28 3.24
CA GLY A 12 -0.42 -4.31 3.06
C GLY A 12 -1.59 -4.56 4.01
N PHE A 13 -1.99 -5.82 4.18
CA PHE A 13 -3.08 -6.24 5.07
C PHE A 13 -2.78 -5.89 6.54
N VAL A 14 -1.60 -6.26 7.03
CA VAL A 14 -1.20 -5.96 8.41
C VAL A 14 -1.18 -4.45 8.64
N THR A 15 -0.70 -3.68 7.65
CA THR A 15 -0.68 -2.22 7.73
C THR A 15 -2.11 -1.65 7.83
N ALA A 16 -3.02 -2.08 6.96
CA ALA A 16 -4.42 -1.64 6.99
C ALA A 16 -5.11 -1.98 8.32
N ALA A 17 -4.99 -3.24 8.76
CA ALA A 17 -5.65 -3.73 9.99
C ALA A 17 -5.16 -3.00 11.26
N VAL A 18 -3.85 -2.72 11.36
CA VAL A 18 -3.29 -1.96 12.49
C VAL A 18 -3.81 -0.52 12.49
N ILE A 19 -3.86 0.13 11.33
CA ILE A 19 -4.39 1.48 11.21
C ILE A 19 -5.88 1.49 11.57
N ASP A 20 -6.69 0.57 11.05
CA ASP A 20 -8.11 0.49 11.37
C ASP A 20 -8.33 0.30 12.87
N PHE A 21 -7.59 -0.62 13.51
CA PHE A 21 -7.69 -0.80 14.95
C PHE A 21 -7.37 0.49 15.73
N VAL A 22 -6.26 1.16 15.41
CA VAL A 22 -5.85 2.39 16.11
C VAL A 22 -6.81 3.55 15.86
N VAL A 23 -7.28 3.71 14.62
CA VAL A 23 -8.16 4.83 14.26
C VAL A 23 -9.58 4.61 14.77
N LEU A 24 -10.09 3.37 14.76
CA LEU A 24 -11.37 3.03 15.38
C LEU A 24 -11.37 3.32 16.89
N LEU A 25 -10.23 3.14 17.57
CA LEU A 25 -10.08 3.49 18.98
C LEU A 25 -10.06 5.01 19.25
N THR A 26 -9.72 5.84 18.27
CA THR A 26 -9.39 7.26 18.51
C THR A 26 -10.32 8.27 17.85
N THR A 27 -10.84 8.02 16.64
CA THR A 27 -11.55 9.06 15.86
C THR A 27 -12.97 8.71 15.43
N GLY A 28 -13.44 7.48 15.63
CA GLY A 28 -14.71 7.01 15.06
C GLY A 28 -14.62 6.81 13.52
N MET A 29 -15.51 5.96 13.01
CA MET A 29 -15.36 5.13 11.80
C MET A 29 -14.96 5.80 10.46
N SER A 30 -15.24 7.09 10.22
CA SER A 30 -15.21 7.63 8.85
C SER A 30 -13.82 7.97 8.31
N ALA A 31 -12.89 8.43 9.16
CA ALA A 31 -11.52 8.75 8.74
C ALA A 31 -10.61 7.50 8.62
N ALA A 32 -10.92 6.44 9.37
CA ALA A 32 -10.16 5.19 9.39
C ALA A 32 -10.06 4.56 8.01
N VAL A 33 -11.22 4.45 7.34
CA VAL A 33 -11.43 3.72 6.09
C VAL A 33 -10.51 4.17 4.96
N LEU A 34 -10.39 5.48 4.77
CA LEU A 34 -9.66 6.03 3.64
C LEU A 34 -8.15 5.92 3.88
N LEU A 35 -7.71 6.17 5.12
CA LEU A 35 -6.30 6.15 5.47
C LEU A 35 -5.72 4.73 5.45
N SER A 36 -6.44 3.75 6.02
CA SER A 36 -6.01 2.35 6.06
C SER A 36 -5.96 1.74 4.66
N SER A 37 -7.00 1.96 3.85
CA SER A 37 -7.05 1.52 2.45
C SER A 37 -5.89 2.09 1.63
N PHE A 38 -5.62 3.40 1.80
CA PHE A 38 -4.54 4.06 1.08
C PHE A 38 -3.17 3.53 1.50
N LEU A 39 -2.88 3.49 2.81
CA LEU A 39 -1.57 3.09 3.32
C LEU A 39 -1.31 1.60 3.14
N GLY A 40 -2.32 0.75 3.36
CA GLY A 40 -2.23 -0.68 3.05
C GLY A 40 -1.98 -0.92 1.57
N GLY A 41 -2.69 -0.20 0.70
CA GLY A 41 -2.44 -0.21 -0.74
C GLY A 41 -1.02 0.26 -1.09
N LEU A 42 -0.55 1.35 -0.49
CA LEU A 42 0.80 1.90 -0.70
C LEU A 42 1.90 0.92 -0.33
N VAL A 43 1.79 0.29 0.84
CA VAL A 43 2.74 -0.73 1.29
C VAL A 43 2.73 -1.93 0.35
N ALA A 44 1.56 -2.47 0.00
CA ALA A 44 1.46 -3.58 -0.95
C ALA A 44 2.01 -3.23 -2.34
N GLY A 45 1.71 -2.02 -2.83
CA GLY A 45 2.20 -1.49 -4.11
C GLY A 45 3.72 -1.37 -4.17
N SER A 46 4.36 -1.06 -3.04
CA SER A 46 5.81 -0.91 -2.92
C SER A 46 6.62 -2.19 -3.18
N PHE A 47 5.99 -3.31 -3.52
CA PHE A 47 6.67 -4.55 -3.96
C PHE A 47 6.70 -4.70 -5.48
N PHE A 48 6.02 -3.82 -6.22
CA PHE A 48 5.89 -3.87 -7.68
C PHE A 48 6.58 -2.68 -8.34
N ILE A 49 7.09 -2.90 -9.55
CA ILE A 49 7.67 -1.85 -10.42
C ILE A 49 6.72 -1.40 -11.53
N GLU A 50 5.61 -2.11 -11.72
CA GLU A 50 4.58 -1.80 -12.70
C GLU A 50 3.40 -1.13 -11.98
N PRO A 51 3.23 0.20 -12.08
CA PRO A 51 2.27 0.93 -11.24
C PRO A 51 0.83 0.47 -11.42
N ILE A 52 0.41 0.27 -12.68
CA ILE A 52 -0.99 -0.06 -13.00
C ILE A 52 -1.24 -1.57 -12.91
N LYS A 53 -0.39 -2.39 -13.56
CA LYS A 53 -0.60 -3.84 -13.68
C LYS A 53 -0.29 -4.62 -12.41
N GLY A 54 0.65 -4.13 -11.59
CA GLY A 54 1.06 -4.76 -10.34
C GLY A 54 0.54 -3.98 -9.13
N GLY A 55 1.07 -2.77 -8.92
CA GLY A 55 0.81 -1.97 -7.72
C GLY A 55 -0.66 -1.67 -7.49
N GLY A 56 -1.34 -1.11 -8.48
CA GLY A 56 -2.76 -0.77 -8.41
C GLY A 56 -3.64 -2.01 -8.15
N LYS A 57 -3.34 -3.15 -8.76
CA LYS A 57 -4.07 -4.41 -8.51
C LYS A 57 -3.87 -4.89 -7.07
N ALA A 58 -2.65 -4.84 -6.56
CA ALA A 58 -2.37 -5.16 -5.16
C ALA A 58 -3.14 -4.23 -4.21
N GLY A 59 -3.19 -2.93 -4.53
CA GLY A 59 -3.97 -1.95 -3.80
C GLY A 59 -5.48 -2.25 -3.77
N ILE A 60 -6.08 -2.55 -4.92
CA ILE A 60 -7.49 -2.96 -5.02
C ILE A 60 -7.75 -4.21 -4.17
N THR A 61 -6.87 -5.22 -4.24
CA THR A 61 -7.05 -6.45 -3.46
C THR A 61 -6.98 -6.22 -1.96
N ILE A 62 -6.10 -5.32 -1.50
CA ILE A 62 -6.06 -4.93 -0.09
C ILE A 62 -7.37 -4.26 0.32
N ALA A 63 -7.79 -3.22 -0.40
CA ALA A 63 -9.04 -2.50 -0.08
C ALA A 63 -10.26 -3.43 -0.07
N LEU A 64 -10.35 -4.37 -1.02
CA LEU A 64 -11.48 -5.31 -1.08
C LEU A 64 -11.49 -6.29 0.10
N VAL A 65 -10.33 -6.83 0.47
CA VAL A 65 -10.19 -7.72 1.63
C VAL A 65 -10.47 -6.97 2.93
N ASP A 66 -9.99 -5.74 3.02
CA ASP A 66 -10.17 -4.88 4.19
C ASP A 66 -11.65 -4.53 4.42
N ALA A 67 -12.33 -4.06 3.36
CA ALA A 67 -13.76 -3.73 3.37
C ALA A 67 -14.65 -4.92 3.78
N LEU A 68 -14.38 -6.10 3.21
CA LEU A 68 -15.28 -7.25 3.31
C LEU A 68 -14.99 -8.16 4.52
N LEU A 69 -13.74 -8.24 4.97
CA LEU A 69 -13.34 -9.21 5.99
C LEU A 69 -12.78 -8.53 7.23
N VAL A 70 -11.86 -7.58 7.08
CA VAL A 70 -11.11 -7.04 8.22
C VAL A 70 -11.99 -6.11 9.05
N ARG A 71 -12.55 -5.09 8.43
CA ARG A 71 -13.38 -4.11 9.14
C ARG A 71 -14.58 -4.68 9.86
N PRO A 72 -15.43 -5.52 9.23
CA PRO A 72 -16.55 -6.10 9.97
C PRO A 72 -16.06 -6.97 11.13
N SER A 73 -14.93 -7.68 10.98
CA SER A 73 -14.35 -8.50 12.06
C SER A 73 -13.80 -7.65 13.21
N ILE A 74 -13.04 -6.58 12.92
CA ILE A 74 -12.51 -5.67 13.94
C ILE A 74 -13.65 -4.92 14.64
N ALA A 75 -14.63 -4.40 13.90
CA ALA A 75 -15.78 -3.71 14.46
C ALA A 75 -16.59 -4.64 15.39
N MET A 76 -16.83 -5.88 14.97
CA MET A 76 -17.51 -6.88 15.78
C MET A 76 -16.72 -7.22 17.06
N LEU A 77 -15.40 -7.36 16.97
CA LEU A 77 -14.53 -7.60 18.12
C LEU A 77 -14.56 -6.42 19.12
N LEU A 78 -14.41 -5.19 18.62
CA LEU A 78 -14.47 -3.97 19.44
C LEU A 78 -15.83 -3.80 20.12
N TYR A 79 -16.93 -4.15 19.43
CA TYR A 79 -18.27 -4.18 20.00
C TYR A 79 -18.38 -5.19 21.15
N GLN A 80 -17.89 -6.41 20.98
CA GLN A 80 -17.89 -7.44 22.04
C GLN A 80 -17.07 -7.04 23.26
N MET A 81 -16.01 -6.25 23.07
CA MET A 81 -15.21 -5.69 24.17
C MET A 81 -15.86 -4.48 24.86
N GLY A 82 -17.04 -4.04 24.41
CA GLY A 82 -17.74 -2.87 24.96
C GLY A 82 -17.05 -1.54 24.64
N VAL A 83 -16.13 -1.53 23.67
CA VAL A 83 -15.37 -0.35 23.28
C VAL A 83 -16.18 0.54 22.34
N ILE A 84 -16.91 -0.07 21.41
CA ILE A 84 -17.85 0.62 20.52
C ILE A 84 -19.26 0.30 20.98
N LEU A 85 -20.07 1.33 21.23
CA LEU A 85 -21.50 1.18 21.47
C LEU A 85 -22.23 1.23 20.13
N LEU A 86 -23.20 0.32 19.92
CA LEU A 86 -24.09 0.44 18.78
C LEU A 86 -24.85 1.76 18.88
N PRO A 87 -24.99 2.52 17.78
CA PRO A 87 -25.84 3.70 17.78
C PRO A 87 -27.27 3.27 18.16
N GLU A 88 -27.84 3.91 19.18
CA GLU A 88 -29.17 3.57 19.72
C GLU A 88 -30.30 3.92 18.75
N GLU A 89 -30.06 4.84 17.81
CA GLU A 89 -31.01 5.18 16.75
C GLU A 89 -30.54 4.68 15.38
N PRO A 90 -31.42 4.02 14.59
CA PRO A 90 -31.13 3.65 13.22
C PRO A 90 -30.85 4.92 12.41
N LEU A 91 -29.79 4.88 11.60
CA LEU A 91 -29.38 6.01 10.79
C LEU A 91 -30.54 6.43 9.85
N PRO A 92 -30.89 7.72 9.76
CA PRO A 92 -32.02 8.15 8.93
C PRO A 92 -31.85 7.67 7.48
N GLY A 93 -32.83 6.94 6.96
CA GLY A 93 -32.81 6.38 5.60
C GLY A 93 -32.47 4.89 5.49
N THR A 94 -32.21 4.18 6.61
CA THR A 94 -32.03 2.71 6.63
C THR A 94 -33.33 1.90 6.69
N GLU A 95 -34.48 2.53 6.47
CA GLU A 95 -35.78 1.87 6.40
C GLU A 95 -35.87 0.88 5.23
N LEU A 96 -36.59 -0.22 5.43
CA LEU A 96 -36.76 -1.29 4.42
C LEU A 96 -37.46 -0.81 3.13
N SER A 97 -38.15 0.33 3.16
CA SER A 97 -38.72 0.97 1.96
C SER A 97 -37.66 1.59 1.03
N ASN A 98 -36.43 1.80 1.51
CA ASN A 98 -35.35 2.49 0.81
C ASN A 98 -34.22 1.54 0.39
N ILE A 99 -34.49 0.23 0.23
CA ILE A 99 -33.50 -0.77 -0.22
C ILE A 99 -32.69 -0.32 -1.45
N PRO A 100 -33.29 0.27 -2.51
CA PRO A 100 -32.52 0.72 -3.67
C PRO A 100 -31.48 1.79 -3.31
N PHE A 101 -31.82 2.70 -2.39
CA PHE A 101 -30.92 3.74 -1.92
C PHE A 101 -29.76 3.16 -1.11
N LEU A 102 -30.03 2.20 -0.23
CA LEU A 102 -29.01 1.52 0.56
C LEU A 102 -28.01 0.75 -0.32
N ILE A 103 -28.50 0.05 -1.35
CA ILE A 103 -27.64 -0.66 -2.30
C ILE A 103 -26.73 0.34 -3.00
N VAL A 104 -27.28 1.46 -3.49
CA VAL A 104 -26.47 2.50 -4.15
C VAL A 104 -25.43 3.08 -3.20
N ALA A 105 -25.81 3.39 -1.96
CA ALA A 105 -24.87 3.90 -0.95
C ALA A 105 -23.73 2.91 -0.68
N MET A 106 -24.03 1.61 -0.51
CA MET A 106 -23.01 0.58 -0.35
C MET A 106 -22.07 0.47 -1.55
N LEU A 107 -22.63 0.51 -2.77
CA LEU A 107 -21.83 0.46 -4.00
C LEU A 107 -20.93 1.69 -4.15
N VAL A 108 -21.42 2.87 -3.82
CA VAL A 108 -20.63 4.12 -3.85
C VAL A 108 -19.51 4.07 -2.82
N SER A 109 -19.80 3.66 -1.58
CA SER A 109 -18.78 3.50 -0.54
C SER A 109 -17.70 2.52 -0.95
N LEU A 110 -18.08 1.34 -1.48
CA LEU A 110 -17.12 0.35 -1.96
C LEU A 110 -16.29 0.89 -3.13
N ALA A 111 -16.91 1.60 -4.08
CA ALA A 111 -16.19 2.16 -5.22
C ALA A 111 -15.14 3.21 -4.79
N ILE A 112 -15.48 4.07 -3.84
CA ILE A 112 -14.55 5.06 -3.27
C ILE A 112 -13.36 4.34 -2.63
N GLU A 113 -13.63 3.31 -1.86
CA GLU A 113 -12.61 2.55 -1.15
C GLU A 113 -11.64 1.82 -2.09
N LEU A 114 -12.18 1.14 -3.11
CA LEU A 114 -11.37 0.49 -4.13
C LEU A 114 -10.54 1.50 -4.93
N SER A 115 -11.08 2.68 -5.19
CA SER A 115 -10.37 3.77 -5.88
C SER A 115 -9.18 4.26 -5.04
N ILE A 116 -9.34 4.39 -3.73
CA ILE A 116 -8.29 4.82 -2.81
C ILE A 116 -7.23 3.72 -2.65
N GLY A 117 -7.65 2.47 -2.49
CA GLY A 117 -6.75 1.32 -2.48
C GLY A 117 -5.91 1.25 -3.75
N PHE A 118 -6.55 1.42 -4.92
CA PHE A 118 -5.84 1.53 -6.21
C PHE A 118 -4.83 2.68 -6.20
N GLY A 119 -5.24 3.86 -5.74
CA GLY A 119 -4.38 5.04 -5.63
C GLY A 119 -3.14 4.78 -4.77
N GLY A 120 -3.32 4.21 -3.57
CA GLY A 120 -2.21 3.80 -2.70
C GLY A 120 -1.28 2.83 -3.42
N GLY A 121 -1.83 1.75 -3.98
CA GLY A 121 -1.07 0.74 -4.73
C GLY A 121 -0.29 1.30 -5.91
N PHE A 122 -0.91 2.22 -6.66
CA PHE A 122 -0.27 2.92 -7.77
C PHE A 122 0.91 3.77 -7.28
N VAL A 123 0.71 4.58 -6.24
CA VAL A 123 1.76 5.44 -5.65
C VAL A 123 2.90 4.59 -5.12
N GLY A 124 2.63 3.53 -4.38
CA GLY A 124 3.67 2.63 -3.84
C GLY A 124 4.54 2.03 -4.94
N ALA A 125 3.93 1.54 -6.01
CA ALA A 125 4.68 1.00 -7.14
C ALA A 125 5.39 2.07 -7.98
N TYR A 126 4.81 3.27 -8.11
CA TYR A 126 5.46 4.40 -8.75
C TYR A 126 6.71 4.83 -7.99
N LEU A 127 6.62 4.96 -6.66
CA LEU A 127 7.76 5.24 -5.79
C LEU A 127 8.83 4.15 -5.88
N ARG A 128 8.45 2.87 -5.91
CA ARG A 128 9.45 1.81 -6.12
C ARG A 128 10.13 1.92 -7.46
N LYS A 129 9.40 2.27 -8.51
CA LYS A 129 9.96 2.44 -9.86
C LYS A 129 10.95 3.60 -9.93
N THR A 130 10.67 4.72 -9.24
CA THR A 130 11.53 5.92 -9.23
C THR A 130 12.69 5.82 -8.25
N LEU A 131 12.49 5.16 -7.10
CA LEU A 131 13.50 4.98 -6.04
C LEU A 131 14.31 3.68 -6.19
N ALA A 132 14.07 2.89 -7.24
CA ALA A 132 14.83 1.67 -7.50
C ALA A 132 16.33 2.05 -7.61
N PRO A 133 17.21 1.44 -6.80
CA PRO A 133 18.62 1.81 -6.82
C PRO A 133 19.18 1.58 -8.23
N VAL A 134 19.82 2.62 -8.77
CA VAL A 134 20.57 2.51 -10.02
C VAL A 134 21.71 1.54 -9.73
N LYS A 135 21.61 0.30 -10.25
CA LYS A 135 22.77 -0.59 -10.26
C LYS A 135 23.87 0.14 -11.04
N PRO A 136 25.02 0.46 -10.43
CA PRO A 136 26.08 1.14 -11.14
C PRO A 136 26.48 0.25 -12.32
N ARG A 137 26.33 0.76 -13.54
CA ARG A 137 26.90 0.08 -14.71
C ARG A 137 28.40 0.27 -14.59
N VAL A 138 29.10 -0.81 -14.26
CA VAL A 138 30.55 -0.88 -14.43
C VAL A 138 30.79 -0.92 -15.94
N THR A 139 30.85 0.25 -16.57
CA THR A 139 31.39 0.38 -17.92
C THR A 139 32.89 0.12 -17.83
N PRO A 140 33.41 -0.97 -18.43
CA PRO A 140 34.83 -1.22 -18.42
C PRO A 140 35.51 -0.02 -19.07
N GLY A 141 36.50 0.56 -18.38
CA GLY A 141 37.20 1.72 -18.90
C GLY A 141 36.78 3.07 -18.32
N VAL A 142 35.72 3.17 -17.50
CA VAL A 142 35.23 4.46 -16.96
C VAL A 142 34.83 4.34 -15.48
N CYS A 143 35.30 5.27 -14.65
CA CYS A 143 34.95 5.33 -13.23
C CYS A 143 33.50 5.85 -13.05
N PRO A 144 32.61 5.12 -12.36
CA PRO A 144 31.22 5.55 -12.15
C PRO A 144 31.09 6.71 -11.14
N TYR A 145 32.15 7.02 -10.39
CA TYR A 145 32.14 8.06 -9.36
C TYR A 145 32.56 9.43 -9.87
N CYS A 146 33.53 9.52 -10.77
CA CYS A 146 34.04 10.79 -11.30
C CYS A 146 33.98 10.90 -12.83
N GLY A 147 33.62 9.84 -13.55
CA GLY A 147 33.56 9.82 -15.02
C GLY A 147 34.90 9.72 -15.74
N ALA A 148 36.03 9.63 -15.01
CA ALA A 148 37.35 9.52 -15.62
C ALA A 148 37.55 8.17 -16.31
N LYS A 149 38.27 8.17 -17.43
CA LYS A 149 38.70 6.92 -18.08
C LYS A 149 39.74 6.22 -17.21
N VAL A 150 39.52 4.96 -16.90
CA VAL A 150 40.35 4.13 -16.03
C VAL A 150 40.71 2.82 -16.71
N PRO A 151 41.88 2.22 -16.43
CA PRO A 151 42.23 0.91 -16.98
C PRO A 151 41.18 -0.16 -16.59
N PRO A 152 40.90 -1.15 -17.46
CA PRO A 152 39.92 -2.20 -17.17
C PRO A 152 40.34 -3.10 -15.98
N GLU A 153 41.64 -3.19 -15.68
CA GLU A 153 42.15 -3.91 -14.50
C GLU A 153 42.17 -3.07 -13.21
N ALA A 154 41.89 -1.77 -13.27
CA ALA A 154 42.05 -0.88 -12.12
C ALA A 154 41.10 -1.24 -10.96
N VAL A 155 41.67 -1.50 -9.77
CA VAL A 155 40.92 -1.77 -8.53
C VAL A 155 40.49 -0.47 -7.83
N TYR A 156 41.27 0.60 -7.99
CA TYR A 156 40.98 1.95 -7.50
C TYR A 156 41.11 2.96 -8.63
N CYS A 157 40.30 4.02 -8.61
CA CYS A 157 40.38 5.10 -9.57
C CYS A 157 41.57 6.02 -9.24
N PRO A 158 42.57 6.18 -10.14
CA PRO A 158 43.72 7.06 -9.88
C PRO A 158 43.37 8.55 -9.84
N TYR A 159 42.17 8.93 -10.29
CA TYR A 159 41.74 10.33 -10.34
C TYR A 159 40.93 10.77 -9.11
N CYS A 160 40.11 9.89 -8.53
CA CYS A 160 39.25 10.23 -7.38
C CYS A 160 39.44 9.33 -6.15
N GLY A 161 40.28 8.29 -6.24
CA GLY A 161 40.54 7.35 -5.14
C GLY A 161 39.42 6.33 -4.90
N ALA A 162 38.29 6.40 -5.60
CA ALA A 162 37.17 5.49 -5.40
C ALA A 162 37.53 4.04 -5.81
N LYS A 163 37.06 3.06 -5.02
CA LYS A 163 37.23 1.63 -5.31
C LYS A 163 36.29 1.21 -6.45
N LEU A 164 36.83 0.56 -7.47
CA LEU A 164 36.14 0.22 -8.73
C LEU A 164 35.72 -1.24 -8.83
N LYS A 165 36.44 -2.14 -8.15
CA LYS A 165 36.08 -3.55 -8.01
C LYS A 165 35.85 -3.86 -6.54
N GLU A 166 34.65 -4.32 -6.22
CA GLU A 166 34.44 -5.13 -5.02
C GLU A 166 34.99 -6.52 -5.32
N ALA A 167 35.82 -7.04 -4.41
CA ALA A 167 36.45 -8.36 -4.53
C ALA A 167 35.41 -9.46 -4.34
#